data_AF-A0A060YYX2-F1
#
_entry.id   AF-A0A060YYX2-F1
#
_cell.length_a   1.000
_cell.length_b   1.000
_cell.length_c   1.000
_cell.angle_alpha   90.00
_cell.angle_beta   90.00
_cell.angle_gamma   90.00
#
_symmetry.space_group_name_H-M   'P 1'
#
loop_
_entity.id
_entity.type
_entity.pdbx_description
1 polymer ?
#
loop_
_entity_poly.entity_id
_entity_poly.type
_entity_poly.pdbx_seq_one_letter_code
_entity_poly.pdbx_strand_id
1 'polypeptide(L)'
;MVPYVPRQEGEAIGSSILQLVVTDRDTPHNGPPFTFHIASGNEDRRFHVDQGGLLSISAPLKKKIKPQHLLKIQVTDSGHPPLSSICVVKINVTEQSKYPPSVMPLEVFITTTGDTFSNRVIGKLHASDQDLHDILNYKLISESPGLSRFSVDLVDGKIWADEDLKPGLYSLNVSVSDGKFSVWAGVKVHVWKPTQQALDAGLTLQLAGLSPEEFLGDHWRGLQRSLSTALGITRQDLHLVSLQQQPNSLVLEVLLLWRPHGGNVEPLPTNRLAGIIADIEDSLGLSVLKVHHNGCLGTECPRRGCRNSVQMRGERLSHYATARAGFITPQHTWESVCPCNESAVSFDGNGYLKYLYQTEAEENQNFRLSLRIKTFQQQGVVMSTNATNWGSLKVL
;
A
#
# COMPACT_ATOMS: atom_id res chain seq x y z
N MET A 1 -9.37 1.21 -33.03
CA MET A 1 -8.53 2.29 -32.47
C MET A 1 -7.16 2.17 -33.11
N VAL A 2 -6.60 3.25 -33.67
CA VAL A 2 -5.27 3.23 -34.32
C VAL A 2 -4.22 3.33 -33.22
N PRO A 3 -3.33 2.35 -33.02
CA PRO A 3 -2.27 2.44 -32.02
C PRO A 3 -1.40 3.68 -32.27
N TYR A 4 -1.29 4.50 -31.23
CA TYR A 4 -0.48 5.71 -31.18
C TYR A 4 0.82 5.40 -30.43
N VAL A 5 1.97 5.53 -31.10
CA VAL A 5 3.26 5.14 -30.52
C VAL A 5 4.31 6.24 -30.70
N PRO A 6 4.64 7.00 -29.64
CA PRO A 6 5.74 7.97 -29.69
C PRO A 6 7.10 7.26 -29.67
N ARG A 7 8.05 7.72 -30.49
CA ARG A 7 9.43 7.21 -30.57
C ARG A 7 10.41 8.38 -30.64
N GLN A 8 11.48 8.34 -29.85
CA GLN A 8 12.46 9.42 -29.83
C GLN A 8 13.39 9.33 -31.05
N GLU A 9 13.79 10.48 -31.60
CA GLU A 9 14.89 10.48 -32.57
C GLU A 9 16.19 10.02 -31.91
N GLY A 10 17.00 9.27 -32.66
CA GLY A 10 18.23 8.68 -32.13
C GLY A 10 18.07 7.36 -31.37
N GLU A 11 16.86 6.80 -31.27
CA GLU A 11 16.69 5.38 -30.90
C GLU A 11 17.51 4.46 -31.82
N ALA A 12 18.05 3.38 -31.25
CA ALA A 12 18.95 2.48 -31.96
C ALA A 12 18.21 1.71 -33.07
N ILE A 13 18.91 1.43 -34.18
CA ILE A 13 18.40 0.54 -35.22
C ILE A 13 18.18 -0.85 -34.61
N GLY A 14 17.03 -1.45 -34.88
CA GLY A 14 16.56 -2.71 -34.28
C GLY A 14 15.66 -2.52 -33.05
N SER A 15 15.50 -1.30 -32.53
CA SER A 15 14.61 -1.05 -31.40
C SER A 15 13.17 -1.44 -31.75
N SER A 16 12.55 -2.21 -30.86
CA SER A 16 11.19 -2.74 -31.03
C SER A 16 10.15 -1.66 -30.75
N ILE A 17 9.14 -1.57 -31.62
CA ILE A 17 8.07 -0.58 -31.52
C ILE A 17 6.83 -1.22 -30.89
N LEU A 18 6.31 -2.29 -31.50
CA LEU A 18 5.16 -3.03 -30.98
C LEU A 18 5.15 -4.44 -31.56
N GLN A 19 4.40 -5.32 -30.89
CA GLN A 19 4.11 -6.66 -31.38
C GLN A 19 2.70 -6.68 -31.97
N LEU A 20 2.57 -7.06 -33.24
CA LEU A 20 1.29 -7.33 -33.86
C LEU A 20 0.81 -8.72 -33.43
N VAL A 21 -0.46 -8.83 -33.08
CA VAL A 21 -1.11 -10.09 -32.70
C VAL A 21 -2.27 -10.32 -33.65
N VAL A 22 -2.33 -11.54 -34.21
CA VAL A 22 -3.36 -11.95 -35.16
C VAL A 22 -4.30 -12.92 -34.45
N THR A 23 -5.59 -12.77 -34.69
CA THR A 23 -6.62 -13.70 -34.23
C THR A 23 -7.49 -14.07 -35.43
N ASP A 24 -7.46 -15.35 -35.80
CA ASP A 24 -8.28 -15.93 -36.86
C ASP A 24 -9.31 -16.89 -36.23
N ARG A 25 -10.58 -16.69 -36.56
CA ARG A 25 -11.71 -17.43 -35.98
C ARG A 25 -11.83 -18.86 -36.53
N ASP A 26 -11.23 -19.13 -37.69
CA ASP A 26 -11.28 -20.41 -38.36
C ASP A 26 -9.97 -21.21 -38.18
N THR A 27 -9.12 -20.79 -37.23
CA THR A 27 -7.95 -21.53 -36.77
C THR A 27 -8.40 -22.92 -36.26
N PRO A 28 -7.84 -24.05 -36.74
CA PRO A 28 -6.54 -24.16 -37.41
C PRO A 28 -6.57 -24.24 -38.96
N HIS A 29 -7.73 -24.19 -39.62
CA HIS A 29 -7.80 -24.48 -41.07
C HIS A 29 -7.08 -23.44 -41.93
N ASN A 30 -7.15 -22.16 -41.54
CA ASN A 30 -6.47 -21.03 -42.19
C ASN A 30 -5.43 -20.36 -41.27
N GLY A 31 -4.94 -21.13 -40.28
CA GLY A 31 -4.06 -20.63 -39.23
C GLY A 31 -2.64 -20.29 -39.71
N PRO A 32 -1.68 -20.15 -38.77
CA PRO A 32 -0.28 -19.89 -39.09
C PRO A 32 0.28 -20.85 -40.16
N PRO A 33 1.22 -20.40 -41.03
CA PRO A 33 1.96 -19.14 -40.93
C PRO A 33 1.22 -17.94 -41.52
N PHE A 34 1.20 -16.84 -40.78
CA PHE A 34 0.76 -15.54 -41.29
C PHE A 34 1.91 -14.82 -42.00
N THR A 35 1.61 -14.14 -43.11
CA THR A 35 2.60 -13.33 -43.83
C THR A 35 2.38 -11.86 -43.56
N PHE A 36 3.40 -11.19 -42.99
CA PHE A 36 3.37 -9.76 -42.68
C PHE A 36 4.18 -8.94 -43.67
N HIS A 37 3.64 -7.78 -44.06
CA HIS A 37 4.40 -6.77 -44.81
C HIS A 37 3.82 -5.36 -44.59
N ILE A 38 4.66 -4.34 -44.79
CA ILE A 38 4.24 -2.94 -44.73
C ILE A 38 3.77 -2.52 -46.13
N ALA A 39 2.46 -2.37 -46.31
CA ALA A 39 1.83 -2.04 -47.58
C ALA A 39 2.03 -0.57 -48.00
N SER A 40 2.08 0.38 -47.05
CA SER A 40 2.36 1.80 -47.32
C SER A 40 2.78 2.57 -46.06
N GLY A 41 3.33 3.79 -46.23
CA GLY A 41 3.75 4.69 -45.14
C GLY A 41 5.21 4.54 -44.73
N ASN A 42 5.96 3.66 -45.39
CA ASN A 42 7.37 3.35 -45.13
C ASN A 42 8.24 3.50 -46.38
N GLU A 43 7.96 4.50 -47.21
CA GLU A 43 8.68 4.77 -48.47
C GLU A 43 10.17 5.01 -48.21
N ASP A 44 10.48 5.61 -47.05
CA ASP A 44 11.83 5.92 -46.59
C ASP A 44 12.56 4.73 -45.94
N ARG A 45 11.95 3.52 -45.92
CA ARG A 45 12.50 2.28 -45.34
C ARG A 45 13.03 2.45 -43.90
N ARG A 46 12.28 3.18 -43.06
CA ARG A 46 12.62 3.45 -41.67
C ARG A 46 12.11 2.41 -40.67
N PHE A 47 11.18 1.57 -41.11
CA PHE A 47 10.62 0.50 -40.28
C PHE A 47 10.72 -0.87 -40.96
N HIS A 48 10.77 -1.91 -40.15
CA HIS A 48 10.71 -3.30 -40.58
C HIS A 48 9.69 -4.07 -39.73
N VAL A 49 8.93 -4.94 -40.38
CA VAL A 49 8.07 -5.92 -39.69
C VAL A 49 8.57 -7.31 -40.07
N ASP A 50 8.85 -8.13 -39.06
CA ASP A 50 9.22 -9.53 -39.29
C ASP A 50 7.99 -10.42 -39.48
N GLN A 51 8.21 -11.70 -39.83
CA GLN A 51 7.12 -12.66 -40.00
C GLN A 51 6.50 -13.12 -38.67
N GLY A 52 7.10 -12.76 -37.53
CA GLY A 52 6.52 -12.93 -36.20
C GLY A 52 5.59 -11.78 -35.81
N GLY A 53 5.50 -10.71 -36.61
CA GLY A 53 4.68 -9.53 -36.34
C GLY A 53 5.37 -8.45 -35.50
N LEU A 54 6.67 -8.55 -35.24
CA LEU A 54 7.43 -7.54 -34.50
C LEU A 54 7.77 -6.36 -35.42
N LEU A 55 7.22 -5.18 -35.11
CA LEU A 55 7.56 -3.94 -35.79
C LEU A 55 8.76 -3.28 -35.10
N SER A 56 9.81 -2.94 -35.86
CA SER A 56 11.05 -2.34 -35.35
C SER A 56 11.58 -1.21 -36.23
N ILE A 57 12.50 -0.40 -35.68
CA ILE A 57 13.20 0.67 -36.41
C ILE A 57 14.29 0.05 -37.28
N SER A 58 14.25 0.28 -38.59
CA SER A 58 15.27 -0.22 -39.54
C SER A 58 16.27 0.85 -39.98
N ALA A 59 15.98 2.13 -39.74
CA ALA A 59 16.90 3.23 -40.04
C ALA A 59 16.60 4.46 -39.15
N PRO A 60 17.56 5.39 -38.99
CA PRO A 60 17.42 6.50 -38.04
C PRO A 60 16.21 7.38 -38.29
N LEU A 61 15.45 7.66 -37.22
CA LEU A 61 14.35 8.60 -37.20
C LEU A 61 14.87 10.02 -37.00
N LYS A 62 14.29 10.99 -37.71
CA LYS A 62 14.64 12.42 -37.62
C LYS A 62 13.37 13.24 -37.65
N LYS A 63 13.02 13.88 -36.52
CA LYS A 63 11.77 14.65 -36.39
C LYS A 63 11.66 15.74 -37.44
N LYS A 64 12.78 16.42 -37.75
CA LYS A 64 12.86 17.48 -38.76
C LYS A 64 12.54 17.01 -40.20
N ILE A 65 12.76 15.73 -40.50
CA ILE A 65 12.48 15.19 -41.84
C ILE A 65 11.03 14.73 -41.92
N LYS A 66 10.60 13.91 -40.96
CA LYS A 66 9.25 13.34 -40.93
C LYS A 66 8.83 13.14 -39.48
N PRO A 67 8.02 14.05 -38.90
CA PRO A 67 7.64 13.98 -37.50
C PRO A 67 6.56 12.92 -37.22
N GLN A 68 5.93 12.39 -38.26
CA GLN A 68 4.87 11.40 -38.14
C GLN A 68 4.91 10.38 -39.28
N HIS A 69 4.73 9.11 -38.94
CA HIS A 69 4.61 8.01 -39.88
C HIS A 69 3.27 7.30 -39.67
N LEU A 70 2.55 7.06 -40.76
CA LEU A 70 1.30 6.32 -40.74
C LEU A 70 1.48 5.04 -41.55
N LEU A 71 1.82 3.95 -40.87
CA LEU A 71 2.11 2.68 -41.51
C LEU A 71 0.82 1.89 -41.72
N LYS A 72 0.59 1.39 -42.93
CA LYS A 72 -0.43 0.36 -43.19
C LYS A 72 0.28 -0.98 -43.28
N ILE A 73 0.06 -1.83 -42.29
CA ILE A 73 0.66 -3.15 -42.20
C ILE A 73 -0.41 -4.17 -42.59
N GLN A 74 -0.13 -4.96 -43.61
CA GLN A 74 -1.02 -6.01 -44.08
C GLN A 74 -0.54 -7.36 -43.55
N VAL A 75 -1.49 -8.14 -43.05
CA VAL A 75 -1.29 -9.54 -42.69
C VAL A 75 -2.16 -10.41 -43.60
N THR A 76 -1.58 -11.50 -44.09
CA THR A 76 -2.25 -12.47 -44.98
C THR A 76 -2.24 -13.84 -44.33
N ASP A 77 -3.37 -14.54 -44.35
CA ASP A 77 -3.49 -15.92 -43.86
C ASP A 77 -2.90 -16.95 -44.84
N SER A 78 -2.95 -18.23 -44.46
CA SER A 78 -2.53 -19.35 -45.30
C SER A 78 -3.69 -20.02 -46.05
N GLY A 79 -4.86 -19.36 -46.09
CA GLY A 79 -6.08 -19.88 -46.69
C GLY A 79 -5.99 -20.00 -48.22
N HIS A 80 -6.92 -20.76 -48.80
CA HIS A 80 -7.04 -20.95 -50.24
C HIS A 80 -8.50 -20.69 -50.68
N PRO A 81 -8.85 -19.49 -51.17
CA PRO A 81 -7.97 -18.34 -51.43
C PRO A 81 -7.50 -17.62 -50.15
N PRO A 82 -6.34 -16.95 -50.19
CA PRO A 82 -5.82 -16.23 -49.01
C PRO A 82 -6.62 -14.95 -48.75
N LEU A 83 -6.89 -14.68 -47.48
CA LEU A 83 -7.50 -13.43 -47.04
C LEU A 83 -6.46 -12.52 -46.36
N SER A 84 -6.68 -11.22 -46.45
CA SER A 84 -5.79 -10.22 -45.87
C SER A 84 -6.54 -9.23 -45.01
N SER A 85 -5.88 -8.77 -43.95
CA SER A 85 -6.34 -7.67 -43.09
C SER A 85 -5.27 -6.60 -42.98
N ILE A 86 -5.70 -5.35 -42.80
CA ILE A 86 -4.81 -4.19 -42.70
C ILE A 86 -4.96 -3.56 -41.32
N CYS A 87 -3.83 -3.40 -40.62
CA CYS A 87 -3.71 -2.60 -39.41
C CYS A 87 -2.99 -1.29 -39.73
N VAL A 88 -3.48 -0.19 -39.18
CA VAL A 88 -2.83 1.12 -39.30
C VAL A 88 -2.10 1.42 -38.00
N VAL A 89 -0.81 1.78 -38.08
CA VAL A 89 0.02 2.17 -36.92
C VAL A 89 0.47 3.62 -37.10
N LYS A 90 0.22 4.46 -36.10
CA LYS A 90 0.61 5.87 -36.11
C LYS A 90 1.82 6.08 -35.18
N ILE A 91 2.97 6.40 -35.78
CA ILE A 91 4.22 6.65 -35.05
C ILE A 91 4.51 8.14 -35.09
N ASN A 92 4.73 8.74 -33.91
CA ASN A 92 5.16 10.13 -33.79
C ASN A 92 6.63 10.19 -33.37
N VAL A 93 7.44 10.94 -34.08
CA VAL A 93 8.86 11.13 -33.75
C VAL A 93 8.99 12.32 -32.81
N THR A 94 9.47 12.06 -31.59
CA THR A 94 9.77 13.09 -30.58
C THR A 94 11.23 13.51 -30.66
N GLU A 95 11.56 14.64 -30.01
CA GLU A 95 12.96 15.05 -29.87
C GLU A 95 13.70 14.07 -28.98
N GLN A 96 15.00 13.94 -29.20
CA GLN A 96 15.83 13.15 -28.32
C GLN A 96 15.93 13.85 -26.97
N SER A 97 15.79 13.09 -25.88
CA SER A 97 16.01 13.57 -24.52
C SER A 97 17.36 14.30 -24.38
N LYS A 98 17.37 15.40 -23.63
CA LYS A 98 18.53 16.24 -23.35
C LYS A 98 18.92 16.17 -21.88
N TYR A 99 17.96 15.96 -20.98
CA TYR A 99 18.17 15.96 -19.54
C TYR A 99 17.81 14.60 -18.93
N PRO A 100 18.57 14.13 -17.92
CA PRO A 100 18.21 12.91 -17.23
C PRO A 100 16.99 13.13 -16.31
N PRO A 101 16.18 12.09 -16.06
CA PRO A 101 15.06 12.18 -15.13
C PRO A 101 15.51 12.54 -13.71
N SER A 102 14.70 13.31 -13.01
CA SER A 102 14.83 13.55 -11.57
C SER A 102 13.91 12.62 -10.80
N VAL A 103 14.44 11.85 -9.85
CA VAL A 103 13.67 10.88 -9.06
C VAL A 103 13.91 11.08 -7.56
N MET A 104 12.85 10.98 -6.76
CA MET A 104 12.92 11.07 -5.31
C MET A 104 12.96 9.67 -4.67
N PRO A 105 13.86 9.40 -3.71
CA PRO A 105 13.77 8.22 -2.86
C PRO A 105 12.44 8.16 -2.11
N LEU A 106 11.96 6.95 -1.85
CA LEU A 106 10.67 6.69 -1.19
C LEU A 106 10.86 5.83 0.06
N GLU A 107 10.23 6.23 1.17
CA GLU A 107 10.11 5.40 2.37
C GLU A 107 8.65 4.96 2.59
N VAL A 108 8.39 3.67 2.63
CA VAL A 108 7.07 3.10 2.87
C VAL A 108 7.03 2.51 4.27
N PHE A 109 6.05 2.90 5.08
CA PHE A 109 5.81 2.41 6.43
C PHE A 109 4.51 1.61 6.45
N ILE A 110 4.60 0.33 6.77
CA ILE A 110 3.48 -0.62 6.79
C ILE A 110 3.33 -1.14 8.21
N THR A 111 2.18 -0.85 8.81
CA THR A 111 1.76 -1.50 10.05
C THR A 111 0.80 -2.62 9.69
N THR A 112 1.13 -3.85 10.10
CA THR A 112 0.29 -5.04 9.87
C THR A 112 -0.19 -5.65 11.19
N THR A 113 -1.42 -6.17 11.18
CA THR A 113 -2.01 -6.94 12.29
C THR A 113 -2.08 -8.44 11.98
N GLY A 114 -1.97 -8.80 10.70
CA GLY A 114 -2.09 -10.18 10.21
C GLY A 114 -0.86 -10.60 9.41
N ASP A 115 -0.88 -11.84 8.95
CA ASP A 115 0.26 -12.44 8.24
C ASP A 115 0.16 -12.30 6.72
N THR A 116 -1.00 -11.89 6.19
CA THR A 116 -1.24 -11.71 4.75
C THR A 116 -1.21 -10.23 4.36
N PHE A 117 -0.25 -9.85 3.53
CA PHE A 117 -0.08 -8.51 2.94
C PHE A 117 0.44 -8.65 1.51
N SER A 118 -0.31 -9.34 0.65
CA SER A 118 0.02 -9.58 -0.76
C SER A 118 -0.97 -8.90 -1.71
N ASN A 119 -0.56 -8.76 -2.96
CA ASN A 119 -1.33 -8.19 -4.08
C ASN A 119 -1.85 -6.76 -3.84
N ARG A 120 -1.01 -5.88 -3.28
CA ARG A 120 -1.39 -4.50 -2.93
C ARG A 120 -0.36 -3.48 -3.37
N VAL A 121 -0.84 -2.30 -3.78
CA VAL A 121 0.01 -1.13 -4.01
C VAL A 121 0.50 -0.60 -2.67
N ILE A 122 1.82 -0.49 -2.52
CA ILE A 122 2.47 -0.03 -1.28
C ILE A 122 2.99 1.41 -1.36
N GLY A 123 3.15 1.93 -2.57
CA GLY A 123 3.64 3.28 -2.79
C GLY A 123 3.78 3.59 -4.26
N LYS A 124 4.21 4.81 -4.57
CA LYS A 124 4.50 5.26 -5.92
C LYS A 124 5.80 6.04 -5.93
N LEU A 125 6.72 5.65 -6.79
CA LEU A 125 7.97 6.38 -6.98
C LEU A 125 7.71 7.64 -7.82
N HIS A 126 7.95 8.81 -7.25
CA HIS A 126 7.79 10.08 -7.96
C HIS A 126 9.05 10.42 -8.74
N ALA A 127 8.88 10.64 -10.05
CA ALA A 127 9.92 11.14 -10.93
C ALA A 127 9.36 12.19 -11.89
N SER A 128 10.21 13.09 -12.35
CA SER A 128 9.89 14.17 -13.28
C SER A 128 11.05 14.41 -14.23
N ASP A 129 10.73 14.77 -15.47
CA ASP A 129 11.72 15.15 -16.47
C ASP A 129 11.57 16.63 -16.87
N GLN A 130 12.66 17.25 -17.32
CA GLN A 130 12.63 18.60 -17.88
C GLN A 130 12.17 18.59 -19.35
N ASP A 131 12.33 17.47 -20.04
CA ASP A 131 11.90 17.29 -21.42
C ASP A 131 10.40 16.95 -21.49
N LEU A 132 9.58 17.92 -21.94
CA LEU A 132 8.10 17.87 -21.90
C LEU A 132 7.43 16.67 -22.59
N HIS A 133 8.12 16.02 -23.53
CA HIS A 133 7.56 14.95 -24.36
C HIS A 133 8.09 13.56 -23.96
N ASP A 134 8.91 13.50 -22.92
CA ASP A 134 9.52 12.25 -22.50
C ASP A 134 8.55 11.41 -21.68
N ILE A 135 8.59 10.11 -21.94
CA ILE A 135 7.79 9.11 -21.25
C ILE A 135 8.74 8.32 -20.38
N LEU A 136 8.51 8.40 -19.07
CA LEU A 136 9.33 7.72 -18.09
C LEU A 136 8.87 6.26 -17.94
N ASN A 137 9.83 5.36 -17.96
CA ASN A 137 9.65 3.94 -17.72
C ASN A 137 10.35 3.55 -16.41
N TYR A 138 9.63 2.81 -15.57
CA TYR A 138 10.10 2.35 -14.27
C TYR A 138 10.42 0.86 -14.29
N LYS A 139 11.48 0.45 -13.59
CA LYS A 139 11.84 -0.97 -13.50
C LYS A 139 12.48 -1.29 -12.16
N LEU A 140 12.05 -2.37 -11.53
CA LEU A 140 12.72 -2.94 -10.37
C LEU A 140 14.03 -3.60 -10.82
N ILE A 141 15.16 -3.12 -10.31
CA ILE A 141 16.49 -3.64 -10.61
C ILE A 141 16.90 -4.71 -9.60
N SER A 142 16.67 -4.44 -8.32
CA SER A 142 17.00 -5.37 -7.25
C SER A 142 16.13 -5.15 -6.04
N GLU A 143 15.92 -6.21 -5.27
CA GLU A 143 15.27 -6.16 -3.96
C GLU A 143 16.10 -6.94 -2.94
N SER A 144 15.92 -6.61 -1.66
CA SER A 144 16.55 -7.30 -0.54
C SER A 144 15.71 -7.11 0.72
N PRO A 145 15.56 -8.12 1.59
CA PRO A 145 15.92 -9.52 1.41
C PRO A 145 14.94 -10.29 0.51
N GLY A 146 15.47 -11.26 -0.26
CA GLY A 146 14.67 -12.11 -1.16
C GLY A 146 14.70 -11.66 -2.62
N LEU A 147 13.97 -12.39 -3.47
CA LEU A 147 13.72 -12.06 -4.87
C LEU A 147 12.24 -12.33 -5.19
N SER A 148 11.65 -11.50 -6.05
CA SER A 148 10.26 -11.61 -6.54
C SER A 148 9.14 -11.34 -5.53
N ARG A 149 9.36 -10.45 -4.54
CA ARG A 149 8.28 -10.02 -3.63
C ARG A 149 7.58 -8.74 -4.09
N PHE A 150 8.30 -7.93 -4.87
CA PHE A 150 7.81 -6.65 -5.33
C PHE A 150 7.84 -6.57 -6.85
N SER A 151 6.89 -5.81 -7.38
CA SER A 151 6.89 -5.39 -8.77
C SER A 151 6.68 -3.88 -8.86
N VAL A 152 7.13 -3.29 -9.96
CA VAL A 152 6.99 -1.86 -10.23
C VAL A 152 6.29 -1.71 -11.57
N ASP A 153 5.18 -0.98 -11.59
CA ASP A 153 4.45 -0.67 -12.81
C ASP A 153 5.34 0.16 -13.74
N LEU A 154 5.45 -0.30 -14.99
CA LEU A 154 6.34 0.28 -15.99
C LEU A 154 6.03 1.76 -16.28
N VAL A 155 4.76 2.16 -16.21
CA VAL A 155 4.29 3.46 -16.73
C VAL A 155 4.06 4.45 -15.59
N ASP A 156 3.45 4.02 -14.48
CA ASP A 156 3.03 4.94 -13.43
C ASP A 156 3.89 4.90 -12.16
N GLY A 157 4.87 4.00 -12.10
CA GLY A 157 5.82 3.88 -11.00
C GLY A 157 5.21 3.40 -9.68
N LYS A 158 3.99 2.85 -9.70
CA LYS A 158 3.40 2.19 -8.52
C LYS A 158 4.19 0.94 -8.18
N ILE A 159 4.41 0.75 -6.90
CA ILE A 159 5.12 -0.39 -6.33
C ILE A 159 4.08 -1.30 -5.72
N TRP A 160 4.12 -2.57 -6.11
CA TRP A 160 3.25 -3.62 -5.62
C TRP A 160 4.02 -4.55 -4.70
N ALA A 161 3.37 -5.01 -3.63
CA ALA A 161 3.78 -6.20 -2.91
C ALA A 161 3.01 -7.37 -3.52
N ASP A 162 3.70 -8.22 -4.26
CA ASP A 162 3.11 -9.39 -4.94
C ASP A 162 2.93 -10.55 -3.95
N GLU A 163 3.87 -10.66 -3.00
CA GLU A 163 3.93 -11.70 -1.97
C GLU A 163 3.73 -11.12 -0.57
N ASP A 164 3.38 -12.00 0.38
CA ASP A 164 3.22 -11.59 1.78
C ASP A 164 4.53 -11.08 2.39
N LEU A 165 4.44 -9.94 3.10
CA LEU A 165 5.59 -9.27 3.69
C LEU A 165 5.72 -9.60 5.18
N LYS A 166 6.86 -10.18 5.56
CA LYS A 166 7.23 -10.38 6.97
C LYS A 166 7.69 -9.07 7.61
N PRO A 167 7.52 -8.89 8.93
CA PRO A 167 8.09 -7.74 9.64
C PRO A 167 9.60 -7.62 9.39
N GLY A 168 10.07 -6.42 9.07
CA GLY A 168 11.45 -6.17 8.69
C GLY A 168 11.64 -4.94 7.82
N LEU A 169 12.86 -4.79 7.30
CA LEU A 169 13.23 -3.75 6.36
C LEU A 169 13.53 -4.40 5.00
N TYR A 170 12.84 -3.93 3.96
CA TYR A 170 13.14 -4.25 2.58
C TYR A 170 13.76 -3.04 1.88
N SER A 171 14.79 -3.26 1.08
CA SER A 171 15.43 -2.23 0.26
C SER A 171 15.31 -2.62 -1.21
N LEU A 172 14.66 -1.76 -1.98
CA LEU A 172 14.47 -1.90 -3.41
C LEU A 172 15.32 -0.85 -4.15
N ASN A 173 15.84 -1.22 -5.30
CA ASN A 173 16.50 -0.31 -6.22
C ASN A 173 15.67 -0.25 -7.50
N VAL A 174 15.12 0.93 -7.80
CA VAL A 174 14.22 1.13 -8.94
C VAL A 174 14.88 2.08 -9.92
N SER A 175 14.98 1.69 -11.18
CA SER A 175 15.46 2.56 -12.26
C SER A 175 14.30 3.31 -12.89
N VAL A 176 14.55 4.57 -13.26
CA VAL A 176 13.67 5.41 -14.07
C VAL A 176 14.42 5.82 -15.33
N SER A 177 13.83 5.59 -16.50
CA SER A 177 14.43 5.92 -17.79
C SER A 177 13.46 6.64 -18.71
N ASP A 178 13.94 7.66 -19.42
CA ASP A 178 13.25 8.35 -20.50
C ASP A 178 13.52 7.74 -21.90
N GLY A 179 14.23 6.60 -21.95
CA GLY A 179 14.69 5.94 -23.18
C GLY A 179 16.16 6.21 -23.55
N LYS A 180 16.76 7.32 -23.08
CA LYS A 180 18.17 7.68 -23.33
C LYS A 180 19.00 7.70 -22.06
N PHE A 181 18.52 8.39 -21.04
CA PHE A 181 19.11 8.44 -19.73
C PHE A 181 18.40 7.45 -18.80
N SER A 182 19.11 7.03 -17.76
CA SER A 182 18.58 6.17 -16.71
C SER A 182 19.18 6.60 -15.38
N VAL A 183 18.31 6.76 -14.39
CA VAL A 183 18.67 7.08 -13.02
C VAL A 183 18.07 6.04 -12.08
N TRP A 184 18.59 5.94 -10.86
CA TRP A 184 18.11 4.97 -9.87
C TRP A 184 17.72 5.66 -8.57
N ALA A 185 16.71 5.13 -7.90
CA ALA A 185 16.31 5.54 -6.57
C ALA A 185 16.12 4.35 -5.65
N GLY A 186 16.56 4.54 -4.39
CA GLY A 186 16.30 3.61 -3.32
C GLY A 186 14.87 3.76 -2.79
N VAL A 187 14.20 2.63 -2.63
CA VAL A 187 12.92 2.53 -1.91
C VAL A 187 13.13 1.68 -0.67
N LYS A 188 12.76 2.20 0.50
CA LYS A 188 12.80 1.44 1.75
C LYS A 188 11.39 1.11 2.20
N VAL A 189 11.11 -0.17 2.46
CA VAL A 189 9.82 -0.63 2.96
C VAL A 189 10.01 -1.17 4.37
N HIS A 190 9.43 -0.46 5.34
CA HIS A 190 9.44 -0.79 6.76
C HIS A 190 8.14 -1.50 7.10
N VAL A 191 8.21 -2.79 7.42
CA VAL A 191 7.05 -3.58 7.83
C VAL A 191 7.14 -3.84 9.32
N TRP A 192 6.11 -3.42 10.06
CA TRP A 192 6.06 -3.57 11.51
C TRP A 192 4.76 -4.23 11.96
N LYS A 193 4.89 -5.20 12.88
CA LYS A 193 3.79 -5.87 13.57
C LYS A 193 3.91 -5.53 15.06
N PRO A 194 3.12 -4.59 15.60
CA PRO A 194 3.20 -4.22 17.00
C PRO A 194 2.64 -5.33 17.89
N THR A 195 3.24 -5.52 19.08
CA THR A 195 2.70 -6.44 20.09
C THR A 195 1.52 -5.81 20.81
N GLN A 196 0.62 -6.61 21.36
CA GLN A 196 -0.51 -6.09 22.14
C GLN A 196 -0.06 -5.24 23.34
N GLN A 197 1.01 -5.66 24.02
CA GLN A 197 1.59 -4.90 25.13
C GLN A 197 2.08 -3.51 24.69
N ALA A 198 2.70 -3.41 23.51
CA ALA A 198 3.11 -2.12 22.97
C ALA A 198 1.88 -1.27 22.63
N LEU A 199 0.92 -1.82 21.89
CA LEU A 199 -0.33 -1.16 21.51
C LEU A 199 -1.04 -0.52 22.72
N ASP A 200 -1.22 -1.28 23.79
CA ASP A 200 -1.89 -0.82 25.01
C ASP A 200 -1.10 0.25 25.78
N ALA A 201 0.21 0.38 25.53
CA ALA A 201 1.04 1.43 26.11
C ALA A 201 1.04 2.70 25.26
N GLY A 202 0.47 2.68 24.05
CA GLY A 202 0.51 3.77 23.10
C GLY A 202 -0.27 5.03 23.49
N LEU A 203 -0.13 6.04 22.63
CA LEU A 203 -0.72 7.36 22.77
C LEU A 203 -1.53 7.69 21.51
N THR A 204 -2.82 7.95 21.64
CA THR A 204 -3.63 8.49 20.53
C THR A 204 -3.89 9.97 20.74
N LEU A 205 -3.51 10.79 19.76
CA LEU A 205 -3.88 12.21 19.67
C LEU A 205 -5.09 12.36 18.75
N GLN A 206 -6.13 13.08 19.20
CA GLN A 206 -7.22 13.56 18.35
C GLN A 206 -6.93 15.01 17.97
N LEU A 207 -6.65 15.25 16.69
CA LEU A 207 -6.29 16.56 16.15
C LEU A 207 -7.47 17.16 15.38
N ALA A 208 -7.71 18.46 15.55
CA ALA A 208 -8.77 19.17 14.82
C ALA A 208 -8.27 19.75 13.51
N GLY A 209 -9.13 19.67 12.47
CA GLY A 209 -8.99 20.47 11.26
C GLY A 209 -7.91 20.02 10.28
N LEU A 210 -7.45 18.76 10.37
CA LEU A 210 -6.37 18.23 9.54
C LEU A 210 -6.81 17.00 8.75
N SER A 211 -6.39 16.94 7.48
CA SER A 211 -6.43 15.70 6.70
C SER A 211 -5.20 14.82 7.01
N PRO A 212 -5.25 13.51 6.72
CA PRO A 212 -4.10 12.62 6.90
C PRO A 212 -2.88 13.05 6.07
N GLU A 213 -3.09 13.50 4.83
CA GLU A 213 -2.04 13.93 3.92
C GLU A 213 -1.37 15.24 4.36
N GLU A 214 -2.17 16.22 4.80
CA GLU A 214 -1.68 17.48 5.38
C GLU A 214 -0.85 17.21 6.63
N PHE A 215 -1.36 16.37 7.53
CA PHE A 215 -0.63 15.97 8.73
C PHE A 215 0.71 15.31 8.40
N LEU A 216 0.74 14.36 7.46
CA LEU A 216 1.95 13.64 7.07
C LEU A 216 2.96 14.54 6.33
N GLY A 217 2.48 15.46 5.50
CA GLY A 217 3.29 16.40 4.73
C GLY A 217 3.95 17.46 5.61
N ASP A 218 3.14 18.10 6.47
CA ASP A 218 3.51 19.37 7.09
C ASP A 218 3.83 19.24 8.59
N HIS A 219 3.19 18.30 9.30
CA HIS A 219 3.26 18.23 10.76
C HIS A 219 4.00 17.01 11.32
N TRP A 220 3.96 15.85 10.67
CA TRP A 220 4.45 14.58 11.22
C TRP A 220 5.92 14.65 11.67
N ARG A 221 6.82 15.24 10.87
CA ARG A 221 8.24 15.37 11.22
C ARG A 221 8.46 16.29 12.42
N GLY A 222 7.65 17.34 12.54
CA GLY A 222 7.67 18.27 13.67
C GLY A 222 7.19 17.59 14.95
N LEU A 223 6.05 16.90 14.86
CA LEU A 223 5.46 16.14 15.96
C LEU A 223 6.42 15.04 16.45
N GLN A 224 6.96 14.25 15.53
CA GLN A 224 7.91 13.19 15.85
C GLN A 224 9.13 13.76 16.57
N ARG A 225 9.66 14.90 16.11
CA ARG A 225 10.79 15.57 16.76
C ARG A 225 10.44 16.04 18.18
N SER A 226 9.32 16.74 18.34
CA SER A 226 8.90 17.32 19.62
C SER A 226 8.67 16.23 20.68
N LEU A 227 7.87 15.21 20.33
CA LEU A 227 7.59 14.08 21.22
C LEU A 227 8.85 13.29 21.55
N SER A 228 9.73 13.01 20.58
CA SER A 228 10.98 12.29 20.84
C SER A 228 11.87 13.04 21.84
N THR A 229 11.98 14.37 21.71
CA THR A 229 12.73 15.21 22.66
C THR A 229 12.08 15.21 24.04
N ALA A 230 10.76 15.37 24.12
CA ALA A 230 10.03 15.42 25.39
C ALA A 230 10.10 14.10 26.17
N LEU A 231 10.06 12.97 25.46
CA LEU A 231 10.09 11.62 26.01
C LEU A 231 11.52 11.07 26.17
N GLY A 232 12.55 11.76 25.68
CA GLY A 232 13.94 11.31 25.79
C GLY A 232 14.27 10.07 24.93
N ILE A 233 13.55 9.85 23.83
CA ILE A 233 13.73 8.72 22.91
C ILE A 233 14.31 9.18 21.57
N THR A 234 14.85 8.26 20.77
CA THR A 234 15.27 8.63 19.41
C THR A 234 14.05 8.76 18.48
N ARG A 235 14.19 9.58 17.43
CA ARG A 235 13.11 9.73 16.43
C ARG A 235 12.76 8.43 15.74
N GLN A 236 13.73 7.53 15.57
CA GLN A 236 13.53 6.25 14.90
C GLN A 236 12.70 5.27 15.73
N ASP A 237 12.64 5.49 17.05
CA ASP A 237 11.84 4.66 17.95
C ASP A 237 10.39 5.08 18.01
N LEU A 238 10.05 6.32 17.61
CA LEU A 238 8.68 6.82 17.60
C LEU A 238 8.01 6.51 16.25
N HIS A 239 7.04 5.60 16.30
CA HIS A 239 6.35 5.06 15.15
C HIS A 239 4.88 5.52 15.08
N LEU A 240 4.46 5.89 13.87
CA LEU A 240 3.05 6.07 13.53
C LEU A 240 2.43 4.72 13.16
N VAL A 241 1.43 4.30 13.91
CA VAL A 241 0.88 2.92 13.86
C VAL A 241 -0.49 2.90 13.21
N SER A 242 -1.30 3.91 13.52
CA SER A 242 -2.63 4.10 12.94
C SER A 242 -2.84 5.57 12.67
N LEU A 243 -3.34 5.86 11.48
CA LEU A 243 -3.80 7.17 11.08
C LEU A 243 -5.21 7.03 10.50
N GLN A 244 -6.21 7.63 11.15
CA GLN A 244 -7.60 7.50 10.73
C GLN A 244 -8.36 8.82 10.90
N GLN A 245 -9.14 9.17 9.88
CA GLN A 245 -10.11 10.27 9.98
C GLN A 245 -11.39 9.73 10.61
N GLN A 246 -11.95 10.47 11.57
CA GLN A 246 -13.29 10.16 12.06
C GLN A 246 -14.34 10.38 10.96
N PRO A 247 -15.38 9.53 10.86
CA PRO A 247 -16.43 9.70 9.87
C PRO A 247 -17.14 11.05 10.02
N ASN A 248 -17.33 11.75 8.90
CA ASN A 248 -18.06 13.03 8.81
C ASN A 248 -17.47 14.17 9.67
N SER A 249 -16.19 14.11 10.03
CA SER A 249 -15.50 15.20 10.72
C SER A 249 -14.08 15.38 10.21
N LEU A 250 -13.49 16.56 10.49
CA LEU A 250 -12.07 16.83 10.26
C LEU A 250 -11.25 16.50 11.52
N VAL A 251 -11.70 15.53 12.33
CA VAL A 251 -10.95 15.05 13.48
C VAL A 251 -10.07 13.88 13.06
N LEU A 252 -8.76 14.05 13.18
CA LEU A 252 -7.75 13.08 12.81
C LEU A 252 -7.24 12.36 14.07
N GLU A 253 -7.27 11.04 14.07
CA GLU A 253 -6.73 10.23 15.16
C GLU A 253 -5.37 9.64 14.77
N VAL A 254 -4.37 9.92 15.61
CA VAL A 254 -2.97 9.56 15.38
C VAL A 254 -2.51 8.65 16.52
N LEU A 255 -2.40 7.35 16.28
CA LEU A 255 -1.85 6.39 17.25
C LEU A 255 -0.34 6.28 17.11
N LEU A 256 0.35 6.56 18.21
CA LEU A 256 1.80 6.59 18.31
C LEU A 256 2.30 5.54 19.31
N LEU A 257 3.39 4.88 18.94
CA LEU A 257 4.11 3.93 19.78
C LEU A 257 5.59 4.26 19.81
N TRP A 258 6.25 4.03 20.94
CA TRP A 258 7.71 4.03 21.03
C TRP A 258 8.23 2.61 21.15
N ARG A 259 9.32 2.31 20.46
CA ARG A 259 9.99 1.03 20.57
C ARG A 259 10.66 0.92 21.94
N PRO A 260 10.41 -0.15 22.72
CA PRO A 260 11.09 -0.38 23.98
C PRO A 260 12.59 -0.61 23.79
N HIS A 261 13.43 0.16 24.47
CA HIS A 261 14.87 -0.11 24.57
C HIS A 261 15.10 -1.29 25.53
N GLY A 262 15.72 -2.38 25.05
CA GLY A 262 16.00 -3.56 25.89
C GLY A 262 14.80 -4.44 26.22
N GLY A 263 13.68 -4.32 25.49
CA GLY A 263 12.52 -5.21 25.60
C GLY A 263 11.47 -4.80 26.65
N ASN A 264 11.75 -3.84 27.52
CA ASN A 264 10.78 -3.33 28.48
C ASN A 264 10.02 -2.12 27.93
N VAL A 265 8.70 -2.23 27.86
CA VAL A 265 7.81 -1.11 27.50
C VAL A 265 7.75 -0.13 28.66
N GLU A 266 8.43 1.01 28.53
CA GLU A 266 8.34 2.07 29.52
C GLU A 266 6.96 2.75 29.46
N PRO A 267 6.31 2.96 30.63
CA PRO A 267 5.01 3.61 30.68
C PRO A 267 5.13 5.11 30.34
N LEU A 268 4.10 5.66 29.70
CA LEU A 268 3.99 7.10 29.43
C LEU A 268 4.15 7.92 30.72
N PRO A 269 4.94 9.02 30.71
CA PRO A 269 4.99 9.97 31.80
C PRO A 269 3.71 10.83 31.80
N THR A 270 2.60 10.24 32.25
CA THR A 270 1.25 10.85 32.25
C THR A 270 1.19 12.17 33.02
N ASN A 271 2.02 12.32 34.05
CA ASN A 271 2.16 13.56 34.83
C ASN A 271 2.75 14.74 34.04
N ARG A 272 3.55 14.48 33.00
CA ARG A 272 4.16 15.51 32.14
C ARG A 272 3.36 15.76 30.86
N LEU A 273 2.43 14.87 30.53
CA LEU A 273 1.75 14.84 29.24
C LEU A 273 1.03 16.15 28.92
N ALA A 274 0.35 16.77 29.89
CA ALA A 274 -0.34 18.03 29.67
C ALA A 274 0.60 19.16 29.21
N GLY A 275 1.79 19.28 29.82
CA GLY A 275 2.80 20.25 29.41
C GLY A 275 3.39 19.93 28.04
N ILE A 276 3.66 18.65 27.76
CA ILE A 276 4.17 18.21 26.45
C ILE A 276 3.17 18.53 25.34
N ILE A 277 1.88 18.34 25.59
CA ILE A 277 0.82 18.65 24.61
C ILE A 277 0.70 20.15 24.37
N ALA A 278 0.74 20.97 25.42
CA ALA A 278 0.73 22.43 25.27
C ALA A 278 1.94 22.92 24.43
N ASP A 279 3.14 22.40 24.69
CA ASP A 279 4.33 22.73 23.90
C ASP A 279 4.18 22.32 22.42
N ILE A 280 3.51 21.20 22.15
CA ILE A 280 3.22 20.72 20.80
C ILE A 280 2.22 21.64 20.07
N GLU A 281 1.16 22.07 20.75
CA GLU A 281 0.18 23.00 20.18
C GLU A 281 0.83 24.35 19.84
N ASP A 282 1.61 24.91 20.77
CA ASP A 282 2.29 26.19 20.60
C ASP A 282 3.37 26.16 19.52
N SER A 283 4.17 25.09 19.47
CA SER A 283 5.32 25.02 18.55
C SER A 283 4.97 24.53 17.15
N LEU A 284 3.92 23.73 17.00
CA LEU A 284 3.54 23.11 15.72
C LEU A 284 2.22 23.64 15.14
N GLY A 285 1.52 24.51 15.87
CA GLY A 285 0.22 25.04 15.46
C GLY A 285 -0.88 23.96 15.36
N LEU A 286 -0.71 22.85 16.07
CA LEU A 286 -1.69 21.77 16.12
C LEU A 286 -2.78 22.10 17.15
N SER A 287 -4.00 21.62 16.94
CA SER A 287 -5.08 21.70 17.93
C SER A 287 -5.44 20.29 18.41
N VAL A 288 -5.09 19.97 19.66
CA VAL A 288 -5.29 18.66 20.26
C VAL A 288 -6.61 18.66 21.04
N LEU A 289 -7.64 18.04 20.48
CA LEU A 289 -8.96 17.94 21.10
C LEU A 289 -8.98 16.99 22.29
N LYS A 290 -8.27 15.87 22.16
CA LYS A 290 -8.26 14.81 23.16
C LYS A 290 -7.00 13.96 23.04
N VAL A 291 -6.57 13.44 24.17
CA VAL A 291 -5.47 12.49 24.27
C VAL A 291 -5.98 11.22 24.93
N HIS A 292 -5.80 10.08 24.26
CA HIS A 292 -6.08 8.77 24.84
C HIS A 292 -4.75 8.06 25.14
N HIS A 293 -4.66 7.51 26.34
CA HIS A 293 -3.52 6.72 26.78
C HIS A 293 -4.01 5.63 27.74
N ASN A 294 -3.07 4.79 28.19
CA ASN A 294 -3.35 3.81 29.23
C ASN A 294 -3.84 4.51 30.51
N GLY A 295 -5.13 4.39 30.82
CA GLY A 295 -5.79 5.08 31.93
C GLY A 295 -7.30 5.17 31.71
N CYS A 296 -8.07 4.43 32.50
CA CYS A 296 -9.53 4.43 32.35
C CYS A 296 -10.12 5.76 32.84
N LEU A 297 -10.67 6.52 31.90
CA LEU A 297 -11.39 7.77 32.15
C LEU A 297 -12.87 7.53 31.85
N GLY A 298 -13.52 6.75 32.71
CA GLY A 298 -14.94 6.45 32.65
C GLY A 298 -15.48 6.05 34.02
N THR A 299 -16.73 6.39 34.31
CA THR A 299 -17.41 6.01 35.56
C THR A 299 -17.84 4.55 35.59
N GLU A 300 -17.72 3.84 34.46
CA GLU A 300 -18.23 2.48 34.24
C GLU A 300 -17.31 1.37 34.73
N CYS A 301 -16.08 1.69 35.17
CA CYS A 301 -15.14 0.69 35.65
C CYS A 301 -14.56 1.06 37.04
N PRO A 302 -14.39 0.08 37.96
CA PRO A 302 -13.70 0.31 39.23
C PRO A 302 -12.31 0.90 38.99
N ARG A 303 -11.98 2.00 39.70
CA ARG A 303 -10.69 2.72 39.55
C ARG A 303 -9.46 1.84 39.78
N ARG A 304 -9.61 0.71 40.48
CA ARG A 304 -8.50 -0.22 40.73
C ARG A 304 -8.46 -1.31 39.67
N GLY A 305 -7.44 -1.22 38.82
CA GLY A 305 -7.02 -2.28 37.90
C GLY A 305 -7.56 -2.17 36.48
N CYS A 306 -8.47 -1.24 36.19
CA CYS A 306 -8.91 -0.98 34.82
C CYS A 306 -7.74 -0.62 33.90
N ARG A 307 -7.66 -1.26 32.74
CA ARG A 307 -6.64 -1.02 31.71
C ARG A 307 -7.35 -0.71 30.40
N ASN A 308 -6.92 0.34 29.69
CA ASN A 308 -7.37 0.54 28.32
C ASN A 308 -6.50 -0.31 27.38
N SER A 309 -7.14 -0.97 26.42
CA SER A 309 -6.49 -1.78 25.40
C SER A 309 -6.78 -1.21 24.02
N VAL A 310 -5.78 -1.25 23.15
CA VAL A 310 -5.93 -0.82 21.76
C VAL A 310 -6.22 -2.04 20.89
N GLN A 311 -7.38 -2.05 20.26
CA GLN A 311 -7.77 -3.06 19.29
C GLN A 311 -7.54 -2.55 17.88
N MET A 312 -6.77 -3.29 17.09
CA MET A 312 -6.50 -2.95 15.69
C MET A 312 -7.47 -3.70 14.76
N ARG A 313 -8.08 -2.99 13.82
CA ARG A 313 -8.99 -3.54 12.82
C ARG A 313 -8.24 -3.75 11.51
N GLY A 314 -7.86 -5.01 11.24
CA GLY A 314 -7.01 -5.39 10.09
C GLY A 314 -7.73 -5.51 8.74
N GLU A 315 -9.06 -5.52 8.71
CA GLU A 315 -9.84 -5.71 7.48
C GLU A 315 -9.75 -4.52 6.51
N ARG A 316 -9.57 -3.31 7.05
CA ARG A 316 -9.45 -2.06 6.30
C ARG A 316 -8.15 -1.37 6.67
N LEU A 317 -7.21 -1.39 5.73
CA LEU A 317 -5.98 -0.62 5.82
C LEU A 317 -6.18 0.73 5.14
N SER A 318 -5.78 1.79 5.81
CA SER A 318 -5.72 3.13 5.26
C SER A 318 -4.39 3.30 4.51
N HIS A 319 -4.45 3.88 3.32
CA HIS A 319 -3.27 4.14 2.48
C HIS A 319 -3.13 5.65 2.29
N TYR A 320 -2.03 6.21 2.76
CA TYR A 320 -1.72 7.63 2.60
C TYR A 320 -0.34 7.77 1.97
N ALA A 321 -0.19 8.72 1.05
CA ALA A 321 1.05 8.90 0.31
C ALA A 321 1.40 10.39 0.20
N THR A 322 2.68 10.68 0.36
CA THR A 322 3.33 11.95 0.02
C THR A 322 4.32 11.70 -1.10
N ALA A 323 4.98 12.74 -1.61
CA ALA A 323 6.01 12.60 -2.65
C ALA A 323 7.23 11.75 -2.22
N ARG A 324 7.47 11.59 -0.90
CA ARG A 324 8.67 10.93 -0.35
C ARG A 324 8.38 9.80 0.63
N ALA A 325 7.12 9.63 1.05
CA ALA A 325 6.75 8.59 1.99
C ALA A 325 5.35 8.04 1.75
N GLY A 326 5.18 6.74 1.96
CA GLY A 326 3.89 6.04 1.98
C GLY A 326 3.61 5.47 3.37
N PHE A 327 2.37 5.53 3.83
CA PHE A 327 1.92 5.00 5.11
C PHE A 327 0.71 4.09 4.88
N ILE A 328 0.83 2.84 5.33
CA ILE A 328 -0.23 1.85 5.24
C ILE A 328 -0.49 1.36 6.65
N THR A 329 -1.62 1.77 7.20
CA THR A 329 -1.91 1.56 8.63
C THR A 329 -3.30 0.99 8.82
N PRO A 330 -3.52 0.07 9.78
CA PRO A 330 -4.85 -0.38 10.15
C PRO A 330 -5.57 0.72 10.93
N GLN A 331 -6.89 0.56 11.08
CA GLN A 331 -7.66 1.38 12.01
C GLN A 331 -7.51 0.83 13.45
N HIS A 332 -7.73 1.69 14.44
CA HIS A 332 -7.66 1.34 15.85
C HIS A 332 -8.90 1.84 16.61
N THR A 333 -9.20 1.16 17.72
CA THR A 333 -10.19 1.59 18.71
C THR A 333 -9.66 1.33 20.12
N TRP A 334 -9.97 2.23 21.03
CA TRP A 334 -9.72 2.03 22.46
C TRP A 334 -10.88 1.30 23.10
N GLU A 335 -10.58 0.25 23.87
CA GLU A 335 -11.54 -0.49 24.70
C GLU A 335 -11.08 -0.49 26.16
N SER A 336 -11.99 -0.28 27.10
CA SER A 336 -11.69 -0.40 28.52
C SER A 336 -11.82 -1.86 28.97
N VAL A 337 -10.71 -2.44 29.41
CA VAL A 337 -10.63 -3.78 29.98
C VAL A 337 -10.64 -3.68 31.50
N CYS A 338 -11.75 -4.07 32.11
CA CYS A 338 -11.90 -4.12 33.56
C CYS A 338 -11.39 -5.47 34.10
N PRO A 339 -10.49 -5.50 35.09
CA PRO A 339 -10.15 -6.75 35.75
C PRO A 339 -11.32 -7.19 36.61
N CYS A 340 -11.89 -8.33 36.27
CA CYS A 340 -12.82 -9.04 37.13
C CYS A 340 -11.98 -9.76 38.18
N ASN A 341 -11.99 -9.26 39.42
CA ASN A 341 -11.20 -9.86 40.50
C ASN A 341 -11.86 -11.10 41.13
N GLU A 342 -13.05 -11.48 40.68
CA GLU A 342 -13.76 -12.68 41.12
C GLU A 342 -14.39 -13.33 39.89
N SER A 343 -14.69 -14.62 39.99
CA SER A 343 -15.19 -15.54 38.95
C SER A 343 -16.57 -15.19 38.35
N ALA A 344 -16.92 -13.90 38.32
CA ALA A 344 -18.17 -13.36 37.80
C ALA A 344 -17.93 -12.03 37.05
N VAL A 345 -18.63 -11.88 35.92
CA VAL A 345 -18.70 -10.64 35.13
C VAL A 345 -20.15 -10.15 35.19
N SER A 346 -20.36 -8.85 35.44
CA SER A 346 -21.68 -8.23 35.42
C SER A 346 -21.84 -7.43 34.12
N PHE A 347 -22.98 -7.60 33.45
CA PHE A 347 -23.32 -6.86 32.23
C PHE A 347 -24.49 -5.93 32.52
N ASP A 348 -24.46 -4.70 31.99
CA ASP A 348 -25.45 -3.65 32.20
C ASP A 348 -26.46 -3.52 31.04
N GLY A 349 -26.51 -4.53 30.15
CA GLY A 349 -27.50 -4.63 29.08
C GLY A 349 -26.90 -4.63 27.66
N ASN A 350 -25.69 -4.09 27.47
CA ASN A 350 -25.01 -4.02 26.17
C ASN A 350 -23.63 -4.72 26.13
N GLY A 351 -23.17 -5.27 27.24
CA GLY A 351 -21.88 -5.96 27.28
C GLY A 351 -21.94 -7.38 26.74
N TYR A 352 -20.85 -7.82 26.11
CA TYR A 352 -20.70 -9.18 25.60
C TYR A 352 -19.35 -9.77 26.02
N LEU A 353 -19.27 -11.10 26.09
CA LEU A 353 -18.04 -11.82 26.33
C LEU A 353 -17.64 -12.54 25.05
N LYS A 354 -16.50 -12.16 24.46
CA LYS A 354 -15.97 -12.81 23.26
C LYS A 354 -14.83 -13.74 23.65
N TYR A 355 -15.00 -15.02 23.35
CA TYR A 355 -13.94 -16.02 23.51
C TYR A 355 -13.44 -16.45 22.13
N LEU A 356 -12.13 -16.45 21.94
CA LEU A 356 -11.47 -16.89 20.71
C LEU A 356 -10.77 -18.21 21.00
N TYR A 357 -11.30 -19.30 20.45
CA TYR A 357 -10.64 -20.60 20.50
C TYR A 357 -9.62 -20.67 19.36
N GLN A 358 -8.33 -20.66 19.69
CA GLN A 358 -7.26 -20.87 18.72
C GLN A 358 -7.00 -22.37 18.61
N THR A 359 -7.43 -22.98 17.51
CA THR A 359 -6.95 -24.29 17.08
C THR A 359 -5.54 -24.12 16.52
N GLU A 360 -4.53 -24.18 17.38
CA GLU A 360 -3.24 -24.69 16.92
C GLU A 360 -3.39 -26.19 16.62
N ALA A 361 -2.66 -26.64 15.62
CA ALA A 361 -2.86 -27.89 14.89
C ALA A 361 -3.11 -29.13 15.77
N GLU A 362 -4.01 -29.98 15.28
CA GLU A 362 -4.21 -31.39 15.64
C GLU A 362 -4.53 -31.69 17.12
N GLU A 363 -5.81 -31.59 17.48
CA GLU A 363 -6.56 -32.68 18.11
C GLU A 363 -8.05 -32.30 18.15
N ASN A 364 -8.94 -33.24 17.81
CA ASN A 364 -10.39 -33.15 17.98
C ASN A 364 -10.75 -33.14 19.49
N GLN A 365 -10.31 -32.13 20.24
CA GLN A 365 -10.73 -31.97 21.63
C GLN A 365 -12.05 -31.21 21.67
N ASN A 366 -13.06 -31.85 22.28
CA ASN A 366 -14.33 -31.22 22.58
C ASN A 366 -14.11 -29.99 23.48
N PHE A 367 -14.21 -28.80 22.90
CA PHE A 367 -14.17 -27.55 23.65
C PHE A 367 -15.41 -27.45 24.56
N ARG A 368 -15.21 -27.33 25.87
CA ARG A 368 -16.29 -27.21 26.85
C ARG A 368 -16.18 -25.88 27.61
N LEU A 369 -17.03 -24.92 27.25
CA LEU A 369 -17.24 -23.69 28.02
C LEU A 369 -18.32 -23.92 29.07
N SER A 370 -18.02 -23.65 30.35
CA SER A 370 -19.00 -23.71 31.45
C SER A 370 -19.17 -22.33 32.08
N LEU A 371 -20.39 -21.80 32.09
CA LEU A 371 -20.73 -20.47 32.61
C LEU A 371 -21.78 -20.60 33.73
N ARG A 372 -21.65 -19.81 34.80
CA ARG A 372 -22.71 -19.59 35.79
C ARG A 372 -23.21 -18.17 35.64
N ILE A 373 -24.51 -18.00 35.40
CA ILE A 373 -25.13 -16.70 35.12
C ILE A 373 -26.11 -16.39 36.24
N LYS A 374 -25.97 -15.20 36.82
CA LYS A 374 -26.93 -14.63 37.78
C LYS A 374 -27.52 -13.38 37.14
N THR A 375 -28.84 -13.34 37.00
CA THR A 375 -29.56 -12.20 36.39
C THR A 375 -30.69 -11.73 37.30
N PHE A 376 -30.92 -10.42 37.33
CA PHE A 376 -32.11 -9.81 37.95
C PHE A 376 -33.25 -9.64 36.94
N GLN A 377 -32.98 -9.83 35.64
CA GLN A 377 -33.99 -9.74 34.59
C GLN A 377 -34.80 -11.04 34.52
N GLN A 378 -36.12 -10.92 34.41
CA GLN A 378 -37.00 -12.08 34.24
C GLN A 378 -36.88 -12.75 32.86
N GLN A 379 -36.36 -12.03 31.87
CA GLN A 379 -36.18 -12.50 30.49
C GLN A 379 -34.84 -11.98 29.93
N GLY A 380 -34.12 -12.80 29.18
CA GLY A 380 -32.84 -12.42 28.56
C GLY A 380 -32.29 -13.53 27.66
N VAL A 381 -31.51 -13.14 26.65
CA VAL A 381 -30.84 -14.08 25.75
C VAL A 381 -29.48 -14.43 26.35
N VAL A 382 -29.28 -15.72 26.68
CA VAL A 382 -28.06 -16.22 27.33
C VAL A 382 -26.96 -16.54 26.31
N MET A 383 -27.34 -16.91 25.09
CA MET A 383 -26.43 -17.24 24.00
C MET A 383 -27.14 -17.01 22.68
N SER A 384 -26.45 -16.38 21.74
CA SER A 384 -26.84 -16.31 20.34
C SER A 384 -25.66 -16.77 19.51
N THR A 385 -25.86 -17.75 18.63
CA THR A 385 -24.82 -18.23 17.71
C THR A 385 -25.20 -17.87 16.29
N ASN A 386 -24.21 -17.46 15.51
CA ASN A 386 -24.36 -17.28 14.07
C ASN A 386 -23.33 -18.14 13.35
N ALA A 387 -23.35 -19.45 13.62
CA ALA A 387 -22.39 -20.42 13.09
C ALA A 387 -23.10 -21.69 12.59
N THR A 388 -22.62 -22.22 11.47
CA THR A 388 -23.12 -23.45 10.83
C THR A 388 -22.59 -24.74 11.47
N ASN A 389 -21.61 -24.67 12.39
CA ASN A 389 -21.01 -25.84 13.03
C ASN A 389 -21.08 -25.79 14.58
N TRP A 390 -21.63 -26.89 15.09
CA TRP A 390 -21.63 -27.54 16.42
C TRP A 390 -21.17 -26.74 17.65
N GLY A 391 -22.12 -26.04 18.27
CA GLY A 391 -22.03 -25.67 19.68
C GLY A 391 -23.35 -25.97 20.38
N SER A 392 -23.34 -26.85 21.40
CA SER A 392 -24.52 -27.12 22.22
C SER A 392 -24.40 -26.37 23.56
N LEU A 393 -25.33 -25.46 23.85
CA LEU A 393 -25.45 -24.88 25.19
C LEU A 393 -26.20 -25.88 26.09
N LYS A 394 -25.52 -26.42 27.09
CA LYS A 394 -26.17 -27.19 28.15
C LYS A 394 -26.30 -26.30 29.38
N VAL A 395 -27.50 -25.77 29.59
CA VAL A 395 -27.87 -25.09 30.85
C VAL A 395 -28.16 -26.19 31.87
N LEU A 396 -27.34 -26.28 32.92
CA LEU A 396 -27.51 -27.23 34.03
C LEU A 396 -28.26 -26.59 35.19
#